data_AF-A0A090WRZ6-F1
#
_entry.id   AF-A0A090WRZ6-F1
#
_cell.length_a   1.000
_cell.length_b   1.000
_cell.length_c   1.000
_cell.angle_alpha   90.00
_cell.angle_beta   90.00
_cell.angle_gamma   90.00
#
_symmetry.space_group_name_H-M   'P 1'
#
loop_
_entity.id
_entity.type
_entity.pdbx_description
1 polymer ?
#
loop_
_entity_poly.entity_id
_entity_poly.type
_entity_poly.pdbx_seq_one_letter_code
_entity_poly.pdbx_strand_id
1 'polypeptide(L)'
;MSSEIRNLEPKQLWNKFADLNAVPRPSKKEERVIAFMKDFGKKLGFETIEDEVGNVIIKKPATAGMEKRTTIVMQSHLDMVHQKNNDTEFDFDTQGIEMYVDGDWVRAKGTTLGAITD
;
A
#
# COMPACT_ATOMS: atom_id res chain seq x y z
N MET A 1 -2.03 16.97 -4.56
CA MET A 1 -1.46 16.18 -5.67
C MET A 1 -1.90 14.71 -5.71
N SER A 2 -2.82 14.24 -4.84
CA SER A 2 -3.41 12.89 -4.97
C SER A 2 -4.86 12.86 -5.49
N SER A 3 -5.46 14.02 -5.78
CA SER A 3 -6.89 14.13 -6.07
C SER A 3 -7.31 13.40 -7.35
N GLU A 4 -6.51 13.46 -8.42
CA GLU A 4 -6.80 12.76 -9.67
C GLU A 4 -6.73 11.24 -9.50
N ILE A 5 -5.70 10.75 -8.82
CA ILE A 5 -5.55 9.31 -8.51
C ILE A 5 -6.73 8.82 -7.67
N ARG A 6 -7.16 9.58 -6.66
CA ARG A 6 -8.30 9.22 -5.80
C ARG A 6 -9.64 9.19 -6.52
N ASN A 7 -9.74 9.78 -7.70
CA ASN A 7 -10.93 9.78 -8.55
C ASN A 7 -10.97 8.64 -9.56
N LEU A 8 -9.88 7.86 -9.72
CA LEU A 8 -9.85 6.69 -10.59
C LEU A 8 -10.76 5.57 -10.06
N GLU A 9 -11.30 4.77 -10.98
CA GLU A 9 -12.09 3.59 -10.64
C GLU A 9 -11.21 2.31 -10.65
N PRO A 10 -11.45 1.35 -9.74
CA PRO A 10 -12.41 1.39 -8.64
C PRO A 10 -11.91 2.27 -7.49
N LYS A 11 -12.74 3.23 -7.04
CA LYS A 11 -12.37 4.24 -6.04
C LYS A 11 -11.78 3.66 -4.75
N GLN A 12 -12.29 2.52 -4.29
CA GLN A 12 -11.81 1.92 -3.04
C GLN A 12 -10.34 1.49 -3.15
N LEU A 13 -9.94 0.91 -4.29
CA LEU A 13 -8.56 0.47 -4.51
C LEU A 13 -7.62 1.67 -4.59
N TRP A 14 -7.94 2.63 -5.45
CA TRP A 14 -7.07 3.78 -5.70
C TRP A 14 -6.93 4.70 -4.48
N ASN A 15 -7.97 4.85 -3.68
CA ASN A 15 -7.85 5.56 -2.41
C ASN A 15 -6.90 4.85 -1.44
N LYS A 16 -6.94 3.51 -1.36
CA LYS A 16 -6.01 2.75 -0.51
C LYS A 16 -4.59 2.75 -1.04
N PHE A 17 -4.41 2.71 -2.35
CA PHE A 17 -3.10 2.86 -2.97
C PHE A 17 -2.52 4.25 -2.70
N ALA A 18 -3.33 5.31 -2.79
CA ALA A 18 -2.91 6.67 -2.44
C ALA A 18 -2.60 6.85 -0.94
N ASP A 19 -3.37 6.21 -0.06
CA ASP A 19 -3.07 6.21 1.38
C ASP A 19 -1.73 5.51 1.65
N LEU A 20 -1.49 4.35 1.02
CA LEU A 20 -0.26 3.57 1.17
C LEU A 20 0.96 4.33 0.63
N ASN A 21 0.87 4.92 -0.56
CA ASN A 21 1.98 5.67 -1.17
C ASN A 21 2.28 7.00 -0.46
N ALA A 22 1.35 7.52 0.33
CA ALA A 22 1.63 8.66 1.20
C ALA A 22 2.49 8.29 2.42
N VAL A 23 2.61 7.01 2.77
CA VAL A 23 3.47 6.54 3.87
C VAL A 23 4.91 6.40 3.37
N PRO A 24 5.87 7.19 3.91
CA PRO A 24 7.28 6.99 3.59
C PRO A 24 7.72 5.62 4.13
N ARG A 25 8.18 4.74 3.22
CA ARG A 25 8.58 3.36 3.54
C ARG A 25 9.94 3.03 2.93
N PRO A 26 11.04 3.59 3.47
CA PRO A 26 12.40 3.38 2.97
C PRO A 26 12.87 1.93 3.20
N SER A 27 13.89 1.50 2.44
CA SER A 27 14.38 0.12 2.47
C SER A 27 14.81 -0.27 3.88
N LYS A 28 14.37 -1.44 4.37
CA LYS A 28 14.72 -1.98 5.70
C LYS A 28 14.22 -1.14 6.88
N LYS A 29 13.22 -0.28 6.66
CA LYS A 29 12.51 0.47 7.72
C LYS A 29 11.00 0.30 7.54
N GLU A 30 10.55 -0.95 7.53
CA GLU A 30 9.15 -1.29 7.28
C GLU A 30 8.22 -0.95 8.47
N GLU A 31 8.73 -0.51 9.63
CA GLU A 31 7.93 -0.35 10.85
C GLU A 31 6.75 0.62 10.64
N ARG A 32 6.92 1.66 9.82
CA ARG A 32 5.85 2.61 9.50
C ARG A 32 4.76 1.99 8.65
N VAL A 33 5.11 1.20 7.64
CA VAL A 33 4.13 0.55 6.77
C VAL A 33 3.45 -0.62 7.49
N ILE A 34 4.18 -1.34 8.34
CA ILE A 34 3.63 -2.36 9.25
C ILE A 34 2.59 -1.73 10.18
N ALA A 35 2.93 -0.62 10.85
CA ALA A 35 2.00 0.10 11.71
C ALA A 35 0.76 0.59 10.94
N PHE A 36 0.96 1.16 9.74
CA PHE A 36 -0.13 1.57 8.86
C PHE A 36 -1.09 0.42 8.52
N MET A 37 -0.56 -0.76 8.18
CA MET A 37 -1.38 -1.93 7.86
C MET A 37 -2.09 -2.51 9.08
N LYS A 38 -1.43 -2.51 10.25
CA LYS A 38 -2.06 -2.93 11.50
C LYS A 38 -3.23 -2.02 11.86
N ASP A 39 -3.06 -0.70 11.70
CA ASP A 39 -4.11 0.27 11.93
C ASP A 39 -5.25 0.14 10.91
N PHE A 40 -4.93 -0.17 9.65
CA PHE A 40 -5.94 -0.46 8.64
C PHE A 40 -6.84 -1.64 9.04
N GLY A 41 -6.26 -2.78 9.44
CA GLY A 41 -7.02 -3.94 9.90
C GLY A 41 -7.86 -3.65 11.15
N LYS A 42 -7.27 -2.97 12.15
CA LYS A 42 -7.97 -2.58 13.39
C LYS A 42 -9.12 -1.61 13.14
N LYS A 43 -8.96 -0.61 12.27
CA LYS A 43 -10.02 0.34 11.92
C LYS A 43 -11.22 -0.33 11.24
N LEU A 44 -10.99 -1.46 10.58
CA LEU A 44 -12.05 -2.28 10.00
C LEU A 44 -12.68 -3.27 11.00
N GLY A 45 -12.17 -3.32 12.24
CA GLY A 45 -12.65 -4.24 13.27
C GLY A 45 -12.22 -5.70 13.05
N PHE A 46 -11.17 -5.94 12.27
CA PHE A 46 -10.67 -7.28 11.97
C PHE A 46 -9.55 -7.71 12.92
N GLU A 47 -9.49 -9.01 13.21
CA GLU A 47 -8.36 -9.59 13.95
C GLU A 47 -7.08 -9.31 13.15
N THR A 48 -6.13 -8.63 13.79
CA THR A 48 -4.93 -8.13 13.12
C THR A 48 -3.72 -8.45 13.99
N ILE A 49 -2.86 -9.31 13.49
CA ILE A 49 -1.65 -9.78 14.18
C ILE A 49 -0.41 -9.45 13.35
N GLU A 50 0.71 -9.32 14.05
CA GLU A 50 2.05 -9.22 13.48
C GLU A 50 2.83 -10.42 14.01
N ASP A 51 3.52 -11.15 13.12
CA ASP A 51 4.38 -12.26 13.54
C ASP A 51 5.77 -11.77 13.99
N GLU A 52 6.63 -12.71 14.42
CA GLU A 52 7.96 -12.39 14.97
C GLU A 52 8.92 -11.75 13.94
N VAL A 53 8.61 -11.85 12.65
CA VAL A 53 9.45 -11.34 11.55
C VAL A 53 8.83 -10.12 10.85
N GLY A 54 7.70 -9.60 11.38
CA GLY A 54 7.06 -8.38 10.90
C GLY A 54 6.01 -8.56 9.80
N ASN A 55 5.59 -9.79 9.49
CA ASN A 55 4.46 -9.99 8.57
C ASN A 55 3.16 -9.59 9.25
N VAL A 56 2.32 -8.84 8.52
CA VAL A 56 1.00 -8.42 9.00
C VAL A 56 -0.08 -9.34 8.45
N ILE A 57 -0.86 -9.96 9.35
CA ILE A 57 -1.98 -10.84 9.01
C ILE A 57 -3.28 -10.19 9.50
N ILE A 58 -4.19 -9.92 8.56
CA ILE A 58 -5.52 -9.37 8.84
C ILE A 58 -6.56 -10.44 8.48
N LYS A 59 -7.33 -10.91 9.47
CA LYS A 59 -8.36 -11.93 9.28
C LYS A 59 -9.75 -11.31 9.24
N LYS A 60 -10.41 -11.46 8.10
CA LYS A 60 -11.81 -11.07 7.91
C LYS A 60 -12.69 -12.32 7.92
N PRO A 61 -13.76 -12.39 8.72
CA PRO A 61 -14.69 -13.52 8.69
C PRO A 61 -15.43 -13.60 7.35
N ALA A 62 -15.94 -14.79 7.04
CA ALA A 62 -16.81 -14.97 5.87
C ALA A 62 -18.03 -14.04 5.96
N THR A 63 -18.48 -13.54 4.81
CA THR A 63 -19.77 -12.85 4.72
C THR A 63 -20.91 -13.84 4.95
N ALA A 64 -22.07 -13.35 5.39
CA ALA A 64 -23.24 -14.19 5.64
C ALA A 64 -23.54 -15.15 4.48
N GLY A 65 -23.71 -16.44 4.78
CA GLY A 65 -23.99 -17.50 3.81
C GLY A 65 -22.74 -18.10 3.14
N MET A 66 -21.55 -17.67 3.51
CA MET A 66 -20.27 -18.15 2.96
C MET A 66 -19.41 -18.89 4.00
N GLU A 67 -19.92 -19.15 5.20
CA GLU A 67 -19.17 -19.65 6.36
C GLU A 67 -18.59 -21.06 6.15
N LYS A 68 -19.20 -21.85 5.25
CA LYS A 68 -18.75 -23.21 4.92
C LYS A 68 -17.83 -23.27 3.70
N ARG A 69 -17.52 -22.13 3.08
CA ARG A 69 -16.61 -22.08 1.94
C ARG A 69 -15.17 -22.12 2.42
N THR A 70 -14.29 -22.59 1.55
CA THR A 70 -12.85 -22.63 1.80
C THR A 70 -12.30 -21.23 2.05
N THR A 71 -11.55 -21.09 3.15
CA THR A 71 -10.78 -19.87 3.44
C THR A 71 -9.74 -19.63 2.35
N ILE A 72 -9.59 -18.36 1.95
CA ILE A 72 -8.56 -17.93 1.01
C ILE A 72 -7.58 -16.99 1.71
N VAL A 73 -6.35 -16.95 1.19
CA VAL A 73 -5.31 -16.00 1.60
C VAL A 73 -4.97 -15.13 0.40
N MET A 74 -4.99 -13.81 0.59
CA MET A 74 -4.45 -12.85 -0.36
C MET A 74 -3.11 -12.37 0.17
N GLN A 75 -2.04 -12.60 -0.58
CA GLN A 75 -0.68 -12.25 -0.16
C GLN A 75 -0.10 -11.16 -1.07
N SER A 76 0.58 -10.21 -0.44
CA SER A 76 1.39 -9.17 -1.06
C SER A 76 2.55 -8.86 -0.12
N HIS A 77 3.56 -8.15 -0.62
CA HIS A 77 4.66 -7.63 0.19
C HIS A 77 4.44 -6.13 0.48
N LEU A 78 5.03 -5.62 1.56
CA LEU A 78 4.86 -4.23 2.02
C LEU A 78 6.00 -3.31 1.56
N ASP A 79 7.16 -3.88 1.31
CA ASP A 79 8.34 -3.17 0.85
C ASP A 79 8.17 -2.72 -0.61
N MET A 80 8.99 -1.77 -1.01
CA MET A 80 9.12 -1.33 -2.40
C MET A 80 10.59 -1.15 -2.73
N VAL A 81 10.94 -1.20 -4.02
CA VAL A 81 12.28 -0.86 -4.47
C VAL A 81 12.46 0.65 -4.43
N HIS A 82 13.57 1.13 -3.85
CA HIS A 82 13.91 2.57 -3.77
C HIS A 82 14.86 2.95 -4.90
N GLN A 83 14.30 3.42 -6.01
CA GLN A 83 15.10 4.04 -7.06
C GLN A 83 14.53 5.41 -7.37
N LYS A 84 15.43 6.35 -7.62
CA LYS A 84 15.10 7.69 -8.08
C LYS A 84 16.00 8.05 -9.26
N ASN A 85 15.50 8.92 -10.12
CA ASN A 85 16.32 9.46 -11.20
C ASN A 85 17.47 10.29 -10.61
N ASN A 86 18.58 10.38 -11.33
CA ASN A 86 19.81 11.01 -10.84
C ASN A 86 19.62 12.50 -10.48
N ASP A 87 18.68 13.16 -11.14
CA ASP A 87 18.32 14.57 -10.99
C ASP A 87 17.20 14.81 -9.96
N THR A 88 16.65 13.76 -9.35
CA THR A 88 15.55 13.89 -8.38
C THR A 88 16.08 14.07 -6.95
N GLU A 89 15.74 15.21 -6.35
CA GLU A 89 15.81 15.39 -4.89
C GLU A 89 14.55 14.81 -4.23
N PHE A 90 14.69 13.58 -3.73
CA PHE A 90 13.64 12.85 -3.01
C PHE A 90 14.23 12.15 -1.79
N ASP A 91 13.55 12.30 -0.65
CA ASP A 91 13.87 11.70 0.64
C ASP A 91 12.83 10.63 1.02
N PHE A 92 13.20 9.36 0.87
CA PHE A 92 12.33 8.23 1.20
C PHE A 92 12.05 8.09 2.71
N ASP A 93 12.82 8.74 3.58
CA ASP A 93 12.60 8.72 5.03
C ASP A 93 11.48 9.68 5.46
N THR A 94 11.13 10.67 4.64
CA THR A 94 10.17 11.71 5.04
C THR A 94 9.07 11.96 4.02
N GLN A 95 9.29 11.66 2.74
CA GLN A 95 8.36 11.95 1.66
C GLN A 95 7.61 10.69 1.21
N GLY A 96 6.30 10.86 0.98
CA GLY A 96 5.49 9.90 0.25
C GLY A 96 5.71 10.02 -1.26
N ILE A 97 5.34 8.99 -2.01
CA ILE A 97 5.50 8.95 -3.46
C ILE A 97 4.52 9.93 -4.13
N GLU A 98 5.06 10.86 -4.92
CA GLU A 98 4.24 11.78 -5.70
C GLU A 98 3.78 11.11 -7.00
N MET A 99 2.49 10.75 -7.03
CA MET A 99 1.87 10.10 -8.17
C MET A 99 1.17 11.10 -9.10
N TYR A 100 1.11 10.79 -10.40
CA TYR A 100 0.36 11.53 -11.39
C TYR A 100 -0.22 10.60 -12.46
N VAL A 101 -1.27 11.08 -13.14
CA VAL A 101 -1.87 10.40 -14.30
C VAL A 101 -1.18 10.89 -15.57
N ASP A 102 -0.76 9.96 -16.43
CA ASP A 102 -0.14 10.19 -17.73
C ASP A 102 -0.88 9.37 -18.79
N GLY A 103 -1.92 9.97 -19.37
CA GLY A 103 -2.86 9.25 -20.23
C GLY A 103 -3.56 8.12 -19.47
N ASP A 104 -3.35 6.89 -19.91
CA ASP A 104 -3.91 5.68 -19.29
C ASP A 104 -3.03 5.12 -18.16
N TRP A 105 -1.89 5.75 -17.86
CA TRP A 105 -0.91 5.27 -16.89
C TRP A 105 -0.91 6.10 -15.62
N VAL A 106 -0.60 5.45 -14.50
CA VAL A 106 -0.21 6.12 -13.26
C VAL A 106 1.29 5.99 -13.09
N ARG A 107 1.98 7.10 -12.82
CA ARG A 107 3.43 7.18 -12.69
C ARG A 107 3.82 7.92 -11.43
N ALA A 108 5.07 7.74 -11.00
CA ALA A 108 5.67 8.50 -9.91
C ALA A 108 6.66 9.53 -10.48
N LYS A 109 6.72 10.72 -9.88
CA LYS A 109 7.64 11.77 -10.32
C LYS A 109 9.07 11.49 -9.85
N GLY A 110 9.92 11.09 -10.79
CA GLY A 110 11.36 10.98 -10.56
C GLY A 110 11.78 9.87 -9.59
N THR A 111 10.87 8.96 -9.24
CA THR A 111 11.06 7.86 -8.29
C THR A 111 10.27 6.62 -8.73
N THR A 112 10.52 5.47 -8.12
CA THR A 112 9.71 4.26 -8.27
C THR A 112 8.30 4.45 -7.69
N LEU A 113 7.30 3.87 -8.36
CA LEU A 113 5.90 3.98 -7.92
C LEU A 113 5.54 3.02 -6.78
N GLY A 114 6.23 1.89 -6.67
CA GLY A 114 5.86 0.81 -5.75
C GLY A 114 4.61 0.04 -6.21
N ALA A 115 4.33 0.04 -7.52
CA ALA A 115 3.38 -0.86 -8.17
C ALA A 115 4.15 -1.99 -8.85
N ILE A 116 3.52 -3.16 -8.99
CA ILE A 116 4.02 -4.23 -9.87
C ILE A 116 3.73 -3.79 -11.29
N THR A 117 4.77 -3.49 -12.07
CA THR A 117 4.68 -3.30 -13.51
C THR A 117 5.48 -4.43 -14.15
N ASP A 118 4.80 -5.35 -14.83
CA ASP A 118 5.42 -6.16 -15.88
C ASP A 118 5.69 -5.28 -17.11
#